data_AF-A0A356IAA0-F1
#
_entry.id   AF-A0A356IAA0-F1
#
_cell.length_a   1.000
_cell.length_b   1.000
_cell.length_c   1.000
_cell.angle_alpha   90.00
_cell.angle_beta   90.00
_cell.angle_gamma   90.00
#
_symmetry.space_group_name_H-M   'P 1'
#
loop_
_entity.id
_entity.type
_entity.pdbx_description
1 polymer ?
#
loop_
_entity_poly.entity_id
_entity_poly.type
_entity_poly.pdbx_seq_one_letter_code
_entity_poly.pdbx_strand_id
1 'polypeptide(L)' 'GKTAVVEGLAQKIVDGDVPHKLQNKEVIRLDVVSLVQGTGIRGQFEERMQKLMEEIRNRREVILFIDEI' A
#
# COMPACT_ATOMS: atom_id res chain seq x y z
N GLY A 1 2.57 -5.05 -16.62
CA GLY A 1 3.45 -5.11 -15.45
C GLY A 1 2.62 -5.13 -14.18
N LYS A 2 3.17 -5.55 -13.04
CA LYS A 2 2.43 -5.63 -11.76
C LYS A 2 1.81 -4.28 -11.38
N THR A 3 2.57 -3.21 -11.55
CA THR A 3 2.13 -1.82 -11.33
C THR A 3 0.89 -1.45 -12.15
N ALA A 4 0.89 -1.76 -13.46
CA ALA A 4 -0.25 -1.48 -14.33
C ALA A 4 -1.53 -2.24 -13.94
N VAL A 5 -1.41 -3.44 -13.35
CA VAL A 5 -2.55 -4.20 -12.83
C VAL A 5 -3.17 -3.50 -11.62
N VAL A 6 -2.33 -2.94 -10.75
CA VAL A 6 -2.76 -2.22 -9.54
C VAL A 6 -3.41 -0.89 -9.88
N GLU A 7 -2.84 -0.15 -10.83
CA GLU A 7 -3.43 1.08 -11.36
C GLU A 7 -4.79 0.79 -12.01
N GLY A 8 -4.89 -0.31 -12.79
CA GLY A 8 -6.16 -0.76 -13.35
C GLY A 8 -7.18 -1.16 -12.28
N LEU A 9 -6.75 -1.78 -11.18
CA LEU A 9 -7.62 -2.08 -10.05
C LEU A 9 -8.11 -0.79 -9.37
N ALA A 10 -7.22 0.17 -9.13
CA ALA A 10 -7.59 1.46 -8.54
C ALA A 10 -8.63 2.20 -9.41
N GLN A 11 -8.42 2.23 -10.73
CA GLN A 11 -9.36 2.83 -11.68
C GLN A 11 -10.72 2.13 -11.62
N LYS A 12 -10.76 0.79 -11.64
CA LYS A 12 -12.02 0.03 -11.53
C LYS A 12 -12.77 0.30 -10.22
N ILE A 13 -12.06 0.50 -9.11
CA ILE A 13 -12.69 0.84 -7.83
C ILE A 13 -13.34 2.24 -7.91
N VAL A 14 -12.65 3.21 -8.50
CA VAL A 14 -13.18 4.57 -8.76
C VAL A 14 -14.41 4.52 -9.66
N ASP A 15 -14.37 3.70 -10.71
CA ASP A 15 -15.47 3.55 -11.68
C ASP A 15 -16.65 2.73 -11.12
N GLY A 16 -16.49 2.10 -9.95
CA GLY A 16 -17.47 1.19 -9.37
C GLY A 16 -17.56 -0.16 -10.08
N ASP A 17 -16.68 -0.45 -11.05
CA ASP A 17 -16.57 -1.70 -11.79
C ASP A 17 -15.78 -2.76 -10.99
N VAL A 18 -16.21 -2.99 -9.75
CA VAL A 18 -15.65 -3.98 -8.84
C VAL A 18 -16.74 -4.65 -8.01
N PRO A 19 -16.50 -5.88 -7.52
CA PRO A 19 -17.38 -6.52 -6.54
C PRO A 19 -17.61 -5.63 -5.31
N HIS A 20 -18.79 -5.74 -4.70
CA HIS A 20 -19.19 -4.95 -3.52
C HIS A 20 -18.15 -4.96 -2.38
N LYS A 21 -17.38 -6.04 -2.22
CA LYS A 21 -16.33 -6.13 -1.19
C LYS A 21 -15.17 -5.14 -1.39
N LEU A 22 -14.96 -4.69 -2.63
CA LEU A 22 -13.88 -3.79 -3.04
C LEU A 22 -14.36 -2.35 -3.29
N GLN A 23 -15.68 -2.11 -3.23
CA GLN A 23 -16.22 -0.76 -3.32
C GLN A 23 -15.73 0.10 -2.15
N ASN A 24 -15.50 1.38 -2.43
CA ASN A 24 -15.01 2.37 -1.46
C ASN A 24 -13.66 2.01 -0.83
N LYS A 25 -12.88 1.12 -1.47
CA LYS A 25 -11.50 0.84 -1.04
C LYS A 25 -10.55 1.87 -1.64
N GLU A 26 -9.53 2.25 -0.89
CA GLU A 26 -8.40 3.02 -1.38
C GLU A 26 -7.21 2.09 -1.63
N VAL A 27 -6.61 2.19 -2.81
CA VAL A 27 -5.38 1.46 -3.13
C VAL A 27 -4.19 2.39 -2.82
N ILE A 28 -3.35 1.97 -1.87
CA ILE A 28 -2.13 2.70 -1.49
C ILE A 28 -0.93 1.85 -1.90
N ARG A 29 -0.02 2.43 -2.68
CA ARG A 29 1.27 1.79 -2.99
C ARG A 29 2.31 2.19 -1.97
N LEU A 30 2.98 1.21 -1.38
CA LEU A 30 4.15 1.41 -0.55
C LEU A 30 5.41 1.44 -1.42
N ASP A 31 6.14 2.56 -1.37
CA ASP A 31 7.50 2.66 -1.90
C ASP A 31 8.50 2.28 -0.81
N VAL A 32 9.08 1.10 -0.91
CA VAL A 32 10.01 0.61 0.11
C VAL A 32 11.38 1.28 0.02
N VAL A 33 11.77 1.81 -1.14
CA VAL A 33 13.00 2.61 -1.28
C VAL A 33 12.94 3.84 -0.38
N SER A 34 11.77 4.47 -0.28
CA SER A 34 11.57 5.62 0.62
C SER A 34 11.74 5.27 2.11
N LEU A 35 11.45 4.02 2.49
CA LEU A 35 11.55 3.57 3.88
C LEU A 35 12.99 3.36 4.33
N VAL A 36 13.86 2.89 3.41
CA VAL A 36 15.30 2.68 3.65
C VAL A 36 16.13 3.97 3.44
N GLN A 37 15.57 5.00 2.82
CA GLN A 37 16.25 6.29 2.70
C GLN A 37 16.47 6.93 4.08
N GLY A 38 17.73 7.32 4.33
CA GLY A 38 18.16 7.94 5.59
C GLY A 38 18.33 6.97 6.76
N THR A 39 18.19 5.65 6.54
CA THR A 39 18.42 4.66 7.59
C THR A 39 19.86 4.16 7.58
N GLY A 40 20.74 4.87 8.30
CA GLY A 40 22.13 4.42 8.53
C GLY A 40 22.28 3.47 9.73
N ILE A 41 21.20 3.27 10.50
CA ILE A 41 21.19 2.49 11.73
C ILE A 41 20.39 1.20 11.50
N ARG A 42 20.99 0.06 11.83
CA ARG A 42 20.34 -1.26 11.81
C ARG A 42 19.07 -1.24 12.67
N GLY A 43 17.93 -1.66 12.12
CA GLY A 43 16.64 -1.71 12.84
C GLY A 43 15.69 -0.54 12.56
N GLN A 44 16.16 0.56 11.97
CA GLN A 44 15.32 1.74 11.73
C GLN A 44 14.29 1.52 10.61
N PHE A 45 14.62 0.66 9.64
CA PHE A 45 13.69 0.23 8.61
C PHE A 45 12.49 -0.51 9.22
N GLU A 46 12.77 -1.47 10.10
CA GLU A 46 11.76 -2.28 10.78
C GLU A 46 10.86 -1.41 11.67
N GLU A 47 11.42 -0.44 12.38
CA GLU A 47 10.63 0.50 13.19
C GLU A 47 9.66 1.35 12.34
N ARG A 48 10.12 1.84 11.18
CA ARG A 48 9.28 2.61 10.24
C ARG A 48 8.18 1.74 9.64
N MET A 49 8.51 0.52 9.24
CA MET A 49 7.53 -0.45 8.75
C MET A 49 6.48 -0.76 9.81
N GLN A 50 6.89 -0.97 11.06
CA GLN A 50 5.96 -1.27 12.13
C GLN A 50 4.98 -0.11 12.37
N LYS A 51 5.48 1.14 12.41
CA LYS A 51 4.64 2.35 12.54
C LYS A 51 3.65 2.47 11.40
N LEU A 52 4.10 2.29 10.16
CA LEU A 52 3.24 2.30 8.98
C LEU A 52 2.14 1.23 9.08
N MET A 53 2.52 -0.01 9.44
CA MET A 53 1.55 -1.10 9.57
C MET A 53 0.52 -0.81 10.68
N GLU A 54 0.92 -0.20 11.79
CA GLU A 54 0.01 0.21 12.86
C GLU A 54 -1.00 1.27 12.41
N GLU A 55 -0.56 2.27 11.64
CA GLU A 55 -1.44 3.30 11.08
C GLU A 55 -2.48 2.71 10.12
N ILE A 56 -2.06 1.75 9.28
CA ILE A 56 -2.95 1.16 8.26
C ILE A 56 -3.87 0.09 8.88
N ARG A 57 -3.47 -0.57 9.97
CA ARG A 57 -4.22 -1.69 10.58
C ARG A 57 -5.68 -1.36 10.90
N ASN A 58 -5.94 -0.10 11.28
CA ASN A 58 -7.27 0.36 11.67
C ASN A 58 -8.09 0.87 10.48
N ARG A 59 -7.47 1.04 9.30
CA ARG A 59 -8.07 1.53 8.06
C ARG A 59 -8.62 0.37 7.24
N ARG A 60 -9.87 -0.02 7.51
CA ARG A 60 -10.54 -1.15 6.83
C ARG A 60 -10.77 -0.90 5.35
N GLU A 61 -10.74 0.35 4.92
CA GLU A 61 -10.91 0.82 3.56
C GLU A 61 -9.63 0.74 2.73
N VAL A 62 -8.46 0.46 3.31
CA VAL A 62 -7.20 0.47 2.57
C VAL A 62 -6.84 -0.92 2.03
N ILE A 63 -6.43 -0.96 0.76
CA ILE A 63 -5.69 -2.05 0.13
C ILE A 63 -4.25 -1.58 -0.02
N LEU A 64 -3.35 -2.15 0.77
CA LEU A 64 -1.92 -1.85 0.67
C LEU A 64 -1.29 -2.73 -0.41
N PHE A 65 -0.69 -2.10 -1.42
CA PHE A 65 0.13 -2.76 -2.42
C PHE A 65 1.60 -2.52 -2.13
N ILE A 66 2.37 -3.59 -1.97
CA ILE A 66 3.82 -3.56 -1.76
C ILE A 66 4.46 -4.15 -3.01
N ASP A 67 5.30 -3.35 -3.68
CA ASP A 67 6.01 -3.76 -4.89
C ASP A 67 7.48 -4.03 -4.52
N GLU A 68 7.84 -5.30 -4.29
CA GLU A 68 9.18 -5.67 -3.78
C GLU A 68 9.75 -7.02 -4.26
N ILE A 69 9.38 -7.52 -5.45
CA ILE A 69 10.17 -8.58 -6.15
C ILE A 69 10.17 -8.36 -7.65
#